data_AF-A0A9P6M3Q8-F1
#
_entry.id   AF-A0A9P6M3Q8-F1
#
_cell.length_a   1.000
_cell.length_b   1.000
_cell.length_c   1.000
_cell.angle_alpha   90.00
_cell.angle_beta   90.00
_cell.angle_gamma   90.00
#
_symmetry.space_group_name_H-M   'P 1'
#
loop_
_entity.id
_entity.type
_entity.pdbx_description
1 polymer ?
#
loop_
_entity_poly.entity_id
_entity_poly.type
_entity_poly.pdbx_seq_one_letter_code
_entity_poly.pdbx_strand_id
1 'polypeptide(L)' 'MRKVVNFYKGLPNGHAPPARATGYQARHFDGDNSSMTPLYHVIGGVFLLAYTIDYQFHL' A
#
# COMPACT_ATOMS: atom_id res chain seq x y z
N MET A 1 -10.51 -11.50 42.30
CA MET A 1 -9.45 -12.03 41.41
C MET A 1 -9.62 -11.68 39.92
N ARG A 2 -10.79 -11.86 39.28
CA ARG A 2 -10.96 -11.61 37.82
C ARG A 2 -10.70 -10.16 37.35
N LYS A 3 -11.04 -9.15 38.18
CA LYS A 3 -10.87 -7.73 37.83
C LYS A 3 -9.40 -7.30 37.71
N VAL A 4 -8.52 -7.81 38.59
CA VAL A 4 -7.09 -7.48 38.58
C VAL A 4 -6.37 -8.12 37.39
N VAL A 5 -6.78 -9.32 36.98
CA VAL A 5 -6.25 -9.98 35.78
C VAL A 5 -6.63 -9.20 34.51
N ASN A 6 -7.87 -8.72 34.42
CA ASN A 6 -8.31 -7.91 33.27
C ASN A 6 -7.64 -6.52 33.25
N PHE A 7 -7.35 -5.94 34.41
CA PHE A 7 -6.64 -4.66 34.52
C PHE A 7 -5.24 -4.75 33.89
N TYR A 8 -4.46 -5.79 34.21
CA TYR A 8 -3.14 -6.00 33.62
C TYR A 8 -3.18 -6.45 32.16
N LYS A 9 -4.23 -7.17 31.72
CA LYS A 9 -4.43 -7.51 30.31
C LYS A 9 -4.81 -6.29 29.44
N GLY A 10 -5.48 -5.31 30.05
CA GLY A 10 -5.91 -4.08 29.39
C GLY A 10 -4.88 -2.95 29.46
N LEU A 11 -3.73 -3.15 30.12
CA LEU A 11 -2.65 -2.18 30.07
C LEU A 11 -2.26 -2.00 28.60
N PRO A 12 -2.24 -0.76 28.06
CA PRO A 12 -1.85 -0.52 26.69
C PRO A 12 -0.42 -1.02 26.51
N ASN A 13 -0.25 -2.13 25.82
CA ASN A 13 1.04 -2.45 25.25
C ASN A 13 1.35 -1.30 24.28
N GLY A 14 2.56 -0.75 24.34
CA GLY A 14 2.97 0.33 23.44
C GLY A 14 2.61 0.00 21.99
N HIS A 15 2.36 1.03 21.18
CA HIS A 15 1.88 0.87 19.80
C HIS A 15 2.70 -0.22 19.09
N ALA A 16 2.01 -1.22 18.56
CA ALA A 16 2.66 -2.29 17.81
C ALA A 16 3.54 -1.65 16.74
N PRO A 17 4.81 -2.08 16.57
CA PRO A 17 5.68 -1.51 15.56
C PRO A 17 4.97 -1.58 14.21
N PRO A 18 5.01 -0.50 13.40
CA PRO A 18 4.33 -0.49 12.13
C PRO A 18 4.79 -1.70 11.31
N ALA A 19 3.82 -2.48 10.82
CA ALA A 19 4.12 -3.64 10.00
C ALA A 19 4.99 -3.17 8.82
N ARG A 20 6.13 -3.81 8.62
CA ARG A 20 7.05 -3.44 7.54
C ARG A 20 6.28 -3.48 6.23
N ALA A 21 6.16 -2.34 5.56
CA ALA A 21 5.47 -2.24 4.28
C ALA A 21 6.17 -3.15 3.26
N THR A 22 5.60 -4.33 3.02
CA THR A 22 6.09 -5.32 2.07
C THR A 22 5.07 -5.46 0.95
N GLY A 23 5.56 -5.50 -0.30
CA GLY A 23 4.71 -5.53 -1.49
C GLY A 23 4.33 -4.14 -2.04
N TYR A 24 3.74 -4.13 -3.23
CA TYR A 24 3.37 -2.91 -3.95
C TYR A 24 2.23 -2.15 -3.27
N GLN A 25 1.29 -2.89 -2.67
CA GLN A 25 0.13 -2.32 -1.98
C GLN A 25 0.55 -1.50 -0.76
N ALA A 26 1.34 -2.08 0.14
CA ALA A 26 1.78 -1.39 1.35
C ALA A 26 2.66 -0.15 1.09
N ARG A 27 3.27 -0.06 -0.10
CA ARG A 27 4.12 1.07 -0.51
C ARG A 27 3.36 2.25 -1.09
N HIS A 28 2.13 2.05 -1.57
CA HIS A 28 1.40 3.10 -2.30
C HIS A 28 -0.05 3.30 -1.87
N PHE A 29 -0.61 2.37 -1.11
CA PHE A 29 -2.04 2.37 -0.74
C PHE A 29 -2.28 2.38 0.77
N ASP A 30 -1.32 1.91 1.59
CA ASP A 30 -1.51 1.81 3.05
C ASP A 30 -0.93 3.02 3.81
N GLY A 31 -1.72 3.53 4.76
CA GLY A 31 -1.30 4.52 5.76
C GLY A 31 -0.74 5.82 5.17
N ASP A 32 0.32 6.34 5.79
CA ASP A 32 1.02 7.56 5.39
C ASP A 32 1.70 7.47 4.00
N ASN A 33 1.80 6.26 3.43
CA ASN A 33 2.34 6.04 2.09
C ASN A 33 1.25 6.03 1.00
N SER A 34 0.00 6.34 1.35
CA SER A 34 -1.07 6.50 0.37
C SER A 34 -0.74 7.64 -0.59
N SER A 35 -0.45 7.29 -1.85
CA SER A 35 0.06 8.23 -2.84
C SER A 35 -0.64 8.05 -4.18
N MET A 36 -0.64 9.10 -5.00
CA MET A 36 -1.12 9.08 -6.39
C MET A 36 -0.13 8.42 -7.37
N THR A 37 1.03 7.94 -6.88
CA THR A 37 2.02 7.25 -7.71
C THR A 37 1.44 6.09 -8.54
N PRO A 38 0.54 5.22 -8.03
CA PRO A 38 -0.09 4.15 -8.81
C PRO A 38 -0.88 4.67 -10.01
N LEU A 39 -1.51 5.83 -9.89
CA LEU A 39 -2.24 6.44 -10.99
C LEU A 39 -1.29 6.80 -12.14
N TYR A 40 -0.15 7.41 -11.81
CA TYR A 40 0.87 7.73 -12.82
C TYR A 40 1.50 6.46 -13.43
N HIS A 41 1.66 5.39 -12.66
CA HIS A 41 2.11 4.10 -13.19
C HIS A 41 1.13 3.52 -14.22
N VAL A 42 -0.18 3.57 -13.93
CA VAL A 42 -1.22 3.12 -14.86
C VAL A 42 -1.21 3.97 -16.13
N ILE A 43 -1.19 5.30 -15.99
CA ILE A 43 -1.15 6.22 -17.13
C ILE A 43 0.07 5.92 -18.01
N GLY A 44 1.27 5.85 -17.41
CA GLY A 44 2.50 5.54 -18.14
C GLY A 44 2.46 4.18 -18.83
N GLY A 45 1.93 3.15 -18.15
CA GLY A 45 1.76 1.82 -18.73
C GLY A 45 0.82 1.81 -19.94
N VAL A 46 -0.31 2.52 -19.85
CA VAL A 46 -1.26 2.64 -20.95
C VAL A 46 -0.62 3.35 -22.15
N PHE A 47 0.10 4.45 -21.94
CA PHE A 47 0.79 5.15 -23.03
C PHE A 47 1.83 4.28 -23.72
N LEU A 48 2.64 3.54 -22.95
CA LEU A 48 3.68 2.67 -23.51
C LEU A 48 3.06 1.51 -24.32
N LEU A 49 2.01 0.89 -23.79
CA LEU A 49 1.27 -0.14 -24.51
C LEU A 49 0.60 0.41 -25.77
N ALA A 50 -0.10 1.54 -25.67
CA ALA A 50 -0.75 2.19 -26.80
C ALA A 50 0.26 2.54 -27.90
N TYR A 51 1.41 3.12 -27.55
CA TYR A 51 2.49 3.42 -28.50
C TYR A 51 3.02 2.15 -29.19
N THR A 52 3.18 1.06 -28.44
CA THR A 52 3.64 -0.21 -29.00
C THR A 52 2.64 -0.79 -29.99
N ILE A 53 1.35 -0.72 -29.66
CA ILE A 53 0.24 -1.14 -30.54
C ILE A 53 0.22 -0.27 -31.80
N ASP A 54 0.26 1.05 -31.64
CA ASP A 54 0.27 2.01 -32.75
C ASP A 54 1.45 1.75 -33.70
N TYR A 55 2.66 1.54 -33.16
CA TYR A 55 3.85 1.20 -33.96
C TYR A 55 3.70 -0.12 -34.74
N GLN A 56 3.01 -1.11 -34.17
CA GLN A 56 2.82 -2.41 -34.82
C GLN A 56 1.72 -2.40 -35.89
N PHE A 57 0.68 -1.58 -35.73
CA PHE A 57 -0.51 -1.62 -36.59
C PHE A 57 -0.67 -0.42 -37.53
N HIS A 58 0.02 0.69 -37.29
CA HIS A 58 -0.13 1.94 -38.05
C HIS A 58 1.14 2.39 -38.80
N LEU A 59 2.22 1.62 -38.69
CA LEU A 59 3.40 1.69 -39.57
C LEU A 59 3.30 0.61 -40.66
#